data_AF-A0A433VAQ6-F1
#
_entry.id   AF-A0A433VAQ6-F1
#
_cell.length_a   1.000
_cell.length_b   1.000
_cell.length_c   1.000
_cell.angle_alpha   90.00
_cell.angle_beta   90.00
_cell.angle_gamma   90.00
#
_symmetry.space_group_name_H-M   'P 1'
#
loop_
_entity.id
_entity.type
_entity.pdbx_description
1 polymer ?
#
loop_
_entity_poly.entity_id
_entity_poly.type
_entity_poly.pdbx_seq_one_letter_code
_entity_poly.pdbx_strand_id
1 'polypeptide(L)'
;MISSSFFRLGVWGKWMLFTVIGFIIGGLVGTAVAFVSVPVVSSLIAFIPGANNQGAIGYILIGCGIIGAAVAGAVIGGLQWLVLQQWFEQARWWILTSAVGWIGIIVAVIALAYTHVGGPVGQPDGSFVETTLWDNREAIARSVAGVLIAALIIGVLQSLALRFTFQKAGLWIVMNMVVFLIASAIMVLWVRGAGGMFGIPVFFAAYSPFYAAISGITILLLQAQTNNH
;
A
#
# COMPACT_ATOMS: atom_id res chain seq x y z
N MET A 1 -28.70 -26.41 15.41
CA MET A 1 -27.33 -26.29 14.84
C MET A 1 -27.35 -25.37 13.63
N ILE A 2 -27.49 -24.06 13.85
CA ILE A 2 -27.21 -23.06 12.81
C ILE A 2 -25.71 -22.82 12.92
N SER A 3 -25.03 -23.35 11.92
CA SER A 3 -23.61 -23.64 11.83
C SER A 3 -22.72 -22.43 12.11
N SER A 4 -21.59 -22.68 12.81
CA SER A 4 -20.46 -21.77 13.01
C SER A 4 -19.94 -21.11 11.71
N SER A 5 -20.30 -21.62 10.54
CA SER A 5 -20.03 -21.00 9.23
C SER A 5 -20.74 -19.66 9.02
N PHE A 6 -21.96 -19.48 9.51
CA PHE A 6 -22.74 -18.24 9.29
C PHE A 6 -22.13 -17.04 10.04
N PHE A 7 -21.66 -17.27 11.26
CA PHE A 7 -20.94 -16.25 12.04
C PHE A 7 -19.60 -15.85 11.40
N ARG A 8 -18.89 -16.80 10.75
CA ARG A 8 -17.62 -16.51 10.05
C ARG A 8 -17.83 -15.66 8.80
N LEU A 9 -18.93 -15.87 8.06
CA LEU A 9 -19.30 -15.02 6.93
C LEU A 9 -19.61 -13.58 7.36
N GLY A 10 -20.28 -13.39 8.50
CA GLY A 10 -20.56 -12.05 9.03
C GLY A 10 -19.30 -11.28 9.41
N VAL A 11 -18.31 -11.97 10.00
CA VAL A 11 -17.01 -11.40 10.34
C VAL A 11 -16.20 -11.03 9.10
N TRP A 12 -16.09 -11.94 8.14
CA TRP A 12 -15.36 -11.68 6.89
C TRP A 12 -15.97 -10.53 6.11
N GLY A 13 -17.30 -10.47 6.04
CA GLY A 13 -18.02 -9.36 5.43
C GLY A 13 -17.72 -8.02 6.11
N LYS A 14 -17.67 -7.98 7.45
CA LYS A 14 -17.26 -6.78 8.21
C LYS A 14 -15.82 -6.38 7.89
N TRP A 15 -14.88 -7.34 7.91
CA TRP A 15 -13.48 -7.07 7.55
C TRP A 15 -13.36 -6.48 6.14
N MET A 16 -14.04 -7.10 5.17
CA MET A 16 -14.07 -6.61 3.80
C MET A 16 -14.61 -5.19 3.71
N LEU A 17 -15.79 -4.95 4.30
CA LEU A 17 -16.45 -3.65 4.27
C LEU A 17 -15.58 -2.57 4.89
N PHE A 18 -15.07 -2.78 6.11
CA PHE A 18 -14.24 -1.80 6.80
C PHE A 18 -12.91 -1.54 6.09
N THR A 19 -12.32 -2.58 5.48
CA THR A 19 -11.09 -2.40 4.69
C THR A 19 -11.38 -1.57 3.45
N VAL A 20 -12.38 -1.93 2.64
CA VAL A 20 -12.73 -1.19 1.41
C VAL A 20 -13.12 0.26 1.71
N ILE A 21 -14.00 0.48 2.69
CA ILE A 21 -14.36 1.83 3.14
C ILE A 21 -13.12 2.59 3.62
N GLY A 22 -12.23 1.92 4.37
CA GLY A 22 -11.00 2.54 4.83
C GLY A 22 -10.07 2.94 3.71
N PHE A 23 -9.97 2.15 2.65
CA PHE A 23 -9.21 2.53 1.46
C PHE A 23 -9.81 3.73 0.75
N ILE A 24 -11.13 3.79 0.61
CA ILE A 24 -11.83 4.91 -0.04
C ILE A 24 -11.67 6.19 0.79
N ILE A 25 -12.05 6.16 2.06
CA ILE A 25 -11.97 7.33 2.96
C ILE A 25 -10.51 7.70 3.19
N GLY A 26 -9.66 6.74 3.51
CA GLY A 26 -8.24 6.96 3.73
C GLY A 26 -7.54 7.52 2.49
N GLY A 27 -7.88 7.03 1.30
CA GLY A 27 -7.39 7.57 0.03
C GLY A 27 -7.79 9.03 -0.18
N LEU A 28 -9.07 9.37 0.03
CA LEU A 28 -9.57 10.75 -0.09
C LEU A 28 -8.92 11.68 0.93
N VAL A 29 -8.94 11.31 2.22
CA VAL A 29 -8.37 12.11 3.30
C VAL A 29 -6.86 12.25 3.15
N GLY A 30 -6.15 11.14 2.86
CA GLY A 30 -4.71 11.14 2.64
C GLY A 30 -4.31 12.02 1.45
N THR A 31 -5.07 11.97 0.34
CA THR A 31 -4.84 12.84 -0.82
C THR A 31 -5.05 14.32 -0.47
N ALA A 32 -6.15 14.65 0.22
CA ALA A 32 -6.41 16.03 0.66
C ALA A 32 -5.28 16.55 1.57
N VAL A 33 -4.82 15.74 2.53
CA VAL A 33 -3.70 16.09 3.40
C VAL A 33 -2.40 16.24 2.60
N ALA A 34 -2.13 15.37 1.62
CA ALA A 34 -0.97 15.51 0.75
C ALA A 34 -0.95 16.87 0.04
N PHE A 35 -2.08 17.33 -0.52
CA PHE A 35 -2.19 18.65 -1.13
C PHE A 35 -1.97 19.80 -0.14
N VAL A 36 -2.60 19.72 1.04
CA VAL A 36 -2.43 20.73 2.09
C VAL A 36 -0.99 20.77 2.61
N SER A 37 -0.26 19.65 2.54
CA SER A 37 1.13 19.56 2.99
C SER A 37 2.15 20.18 2.03
N VAL A 38 1.77 20.51 0.78
CA VAL A 38 2.69 21.05 -0.24
C VAL A 38 3.49 22.26 0.27
N PRO A 39 2.90 23.32 0.88
CA PRO A 39 3.66 24.47 1.34
C PRO A 39 4.67 24.12 2.44
N VAL A 40 4.28 23.22 3.35
CA VAL A 40 5.12 22.77 4.47
C VAL A 40 6.30 21.96 3.92
N VAL A 41 6.02 20.96 3.08
CA VAL A 41 7.03 20.11 2.47
C VAL A 41 7.98 20.91 1.59
N SER A 42 7.47 21.86 0.79
CA SER A 42 8.30 22.74 -0.05
C SER A 42 9.25 23.58 0.78
N SER A 43 8.79 24.12 1.92
CA SER A 43 9.62 24.89 2.85
C SER A 43 10.71 24.03 3.49
N LEU A 44 10.41 22.79 3.84
CA LEU A 44 11.37 21.85 4.43
C LEU A 44 12.44 21.41 3.43
N ILE A 45 12.07 21.22 2.16
CA ILE A 45 12.98 20.77 1.11
C ILE A 45 14.04 21.84 0.76
N ALA A 46 13.74 23.11 0.96
CA ALA A 46 14.72 24.20 0.79
C ALA A 46 15.98 24.03 1.65
N PHE A 47 15.91 23.22 2.72
CA PHE A 47 17.03 22.90 3.60
C PHE A 47 17.78 21.62 3.22
N ILE A 48 17.37 20.90 2.16
CA ILE A 48 18.00 19.66 1.71
C ILE A 48 18.98 19.99 0.57
N PRO A 49 20.31 19.78 0.76
CA PRO A 49 21.28 19.99 -0.29
C PRO A 49 20.97 19.12 -1.53
N GLY A 50 20.95 19.73 -2.71
CA GLY A 50 20.66 19.04 -3.97
C GLY A 50 19.18 18.94 -4.34
N ALA A 51 18.27 19.39 -3.47
CA ALA A 51 16.84 19.39 -3.75
C ALA A 51 16.33 20.67 -4.46
N ASN A 52 17.23 21.49 -5.00
CA ASN A 52 16.88 22.72 -5.71
C ASN A 52 16.49 22.44 -7.17
N ASN A 53 15.82 23.40 -7.82
CA ASN A 53 15.43 23.37 -9.24
C ASN A 53 14.48 22.20 -9.56
N GLN A 54 14.68 21.51 -10.70
CA GLN A 54 13.80 20.42 -11.14
C GLN A 54 13.74 19.23 -10.17
N GLY A 55 14.80 19.02 -9.36
CA GLY A 55 14.83 18.00 -8.32
C GLY A 55 13.78 18.21 -7.23
N ALA A 56 13.43 19.47 -6.94
CA ALA A 56 12.46 19.83 -5.90
C ALA A 56 11.10 19.14 -6.09
N ILE A 57 10.66 19.00 -7.34
CA ILE A 57 9.34 18.42 -7.66
C ILE A 57 9.26 16.97 -7.16
N GLY A 58 10.30 16.17 -7.40
CA GLY A 58 10.35 14.78 -6.95
C GLY A 58 10.30 14.67 -5.43
N TYR A 59 11.08 15.50 -4.73
CA TYR A 59 11.07 15.54 -3.26
C TYR A 59 9.73 16.00 -2.70
N ILE A 60 9.07 16.99 -3.33
CA ILE A 60 7.75 17.47 -2.91
C ILE A 60 6.71 16.34 -3.05
N LEU A 61 6.71 15.65 -4.20
CA LEU A 61 5.79 14.55 -4.47
C LEU A 61 5.98 13.41 -3.46
N ILE A 62 7.22 13.01 -3.20
CA ILE A 62 7.53 11.97 -2.22
C ILE A 62 7.13 12.42 -0.81
N GLY A 63 7.52 13.63 -0.39
CA GLY A 63 7.23 14.15 0.95
C GLY A 63 5.73 14.27 1.22
N CYS A 64 4.96 14.83 0.29
CA CYS A 64 3.50 14.91 0.39
C CYS A 64 2.87 13.52 0.36
N GLY A 65 3.38 12.62 -0.49
CA GLY A 65 2.95 11.23 -0.56
C GLY A 65 3.15 10.48 0.75
N ILE A 66 4.29 10.67 1.43
CA ILE A 66 4.57 10.10 2.75
C ILE A 66 3.54 10.55 3.78
N ILE A 67 3.27 11.86 3.87
CA ILE A 67 2.30 12.40 4.83
C ILE A 67 0.89 11.88 4.51
N GLY A 68 0.49 11.95 3.25
CA GLY A 68 -0.82 11.46 2.81
C GLY A 68 -1.01 9.97 3.08
N ALA A 69 0.01 9.14 2.81
CA ALA A 69 -0.03 7.71 3.05
C ALA A 69 -0.03 7.35 4.54
N ALA A 70 0.68 8.10 5.38
CA ALA A 70 0.62 7.93 6.82
C ALA A 70 -0.80 8.11 7.35
N VAL A 71 -1.48 9.19 6.90
CA VAL A 71 -2.87 9.48 7.27
C VAL A 71 -3.82 8.43 6.70
N ALA A 72 -3.69 8.08 5.42
CA ALA A 72 -4.50 7.04 4.79
C ALA A 72 -4.36 5.71 5.53
N GLY A 73 -3.12 5.31 5.84
CA GLY A 73 -2.83 4.08 6.56
C GLY A 73 -3.35 4.06 7.98
N ALA A 74 -3.36 5.19 8.68
CA ALA A 74 -3.99 5.33 9.99
C ALA A 74 -5.52 5.17 9.90
N VAL A 75 -6.17 5.74 8.89
CA VAL A 75 -7.61 5.59 8.66
C VAL A 75 -7.97 4.14 8.33
N ILE A 76 -7.25 3.51 7.39
CA ILE A 76 -7.43 2.11 7.01
C ILE A 76 -7.24 1.20 8.23
N GLY A 77 -6.12 1.36 8.94
CA GLY A 77 -5.79 0.59 10.13
C GLY A 77 -6.79 0.79 11.27
N GLY A 78 -7.31 2.01 11.45
CA GLY A 78 -8.33 2.33 12.45
C GLY A 78 -9.66 1.61 12.20
N LEU A 79 -10.10 1.53 10.94
CA LEU A 79 -11.33 0.81 10.58
C LEU A 79 -11.13 -0.71 10.68
N GLN A 80 -9.97 -1.22 10.27
CA GLN A 80 -9.62 -2.64 10.44
C GLN A 80 -9.51 -3.05 11.91
N TRP A 81 -8.98 -2.15 12.75
CA TRP A 81 -8.85 -2.34 14.18
C TRP A 81 -10.21 -2.63 14.86
N LEU A 82 -11.31 -2.02 14.38
CA LEU A 82 -12.65 -2.25 14.93
C LEU A 82 -13.08 -3.73 14.89
N VAL A 83 -12.58 -4.47 13.91
CA VAL A 83 -12.80 -5.91 13.78
C VAL A 83 -11.77 -6.67 14.62
N LEU A 84 -10.49 -6.32 14.53
CA LEU A 84 -9.39 -7.04 15.19
C LEU A 84 -9.43 -6.97 16.72
N GLN A 85 -9.95 -5.88 17.30
CA GLN A 85 -10.04 -5.73 18.76
C GLN A 85 -10.91 -6.80 19.44
N GLN A 86 -11.74 -7.51 18.67
CA GLN A 86 -12.57 -8.61 19.17
C GLN A 86 -11.77 -9.90 19.42
N TRP A 87 -10.55 -10.00 18.84
CA TRP A 87 -9.75 -11.23 18.90
C TRP A 87 -8.34 -11.01 19.47
N PHE A 88 -7.80 -9.80 19.35
CA PHE A 88 -6.41 -9.52 19.73
C PHE A 88 -6.36 -8.35 20.71
N GLU A 89 -5.84 -8.58 21.92
CA GLU A 89 -5.69 -7.55 22.96
C GLU A 89 -4.80 -6.39 22.49
N GLN A 90 -3.82 -6.66 21.63
CA GLN A 90 -2.84 -5.69 21.15
C GLN A 90 -3.22 -5.05 19.80
N ALA A 91 -4.46 -5.24 19.36
CA ALA A 91 -4.92 -4.74 18.06
C ALA A 91 -4.73 -3.23 17.86
N ARG A 92 -4.58 -2.42 18.93
CA ARG A 92 -4.32 -0.98 18.81
C ARG A 92 -3.02 -0.65 18.08
N TRP A 93 -1.99 -1.49 18.21
CA TRP A 93 -0.72 -1.30 17.48
C TRP A 93 -0.87 -1.48 15.97
N TRP A 94 -1.95 -2.13 15.52
CA TRP A 94 -2.29 -2.28 14.10
C TRP A 94 -2.40 -0.95 13.37
N ILE A 95 -2.92 0.09 14.03
CA ILE A 95 -3.12 1.40 13.43
C ILE A 95 -1.76 2.03 13.09
N LEU A 96 -0.82 1.98 14.05
CA LEU A 96 0.51 2.53 13.88
C LEU A 96 1.29 1.75 12.81
N THR A 97 1.26 0.42 12.85
CA THR A 97 1.97 -0.40 11.86
C THR A 97 1.37 -0.28 10.47
N SER A 98 0.06 -0.05 10.36
CA SER A 98 -0.59 0.29 9.09
C SER A 98 -0.12 1.65 8.57
N ALA A 99 -0.14 2.70 9.39
CA ALA A 99 0.35 4.02 9.00
C ALA A 99 1.80 3.98 8.51
N VAL A 100 2.69 3.33 9.26
CA VAL A 100 4.11 3.17 8.90
C VAL A 100 4.28 2.29 7.65
N GLY A 101 3.54 1.19 7.55
CA GLY A 101 3.58 0.31 6.38
C GLY A 101 3.16 1.02 5.10
N TRP A 102 2.11 1.84 5.17
CA TRP A 102 1.63 2.63 4.02
C TRP A 102 2.63 3.67 3.55
N ILE A 103 3.46 4.24 4.43
CA ILE A 103 4.59 5.11 4.02
C ILE A 103 5.57 4.33 3.14
N GLY A 104 5.96 3.11 3.53
CA GLY A 104 6.86 2.29 2.73
C GLY A 104 6.25 1.91 1.38
N ILE A 105 4.98 1.49 1.41
CA ILE A 105 4.23 1.12 0.19
C ILE A 105 4.10 2.30 -0.76
N ILE A 106 3.73 3.49 -0.30
CA ILE A 106 3.54 4.64 -1.20
C ILE A 106 4.85 5.04 -1.87
N VAL A 107 5.98 5.02 -1.16
CA VAL A 107 7.28 5.36 -1.73
C VAL A 107 7.65 4.38 -2.85
N ALA A 108 7.49 3.08 -2.58
CA ALA A 108 7.76 2.05 -3.58
C ALA A 108 6.80 2.10 -4.77
N VAL A 109 5.53 2.41 -4.52
CA VAL A 109 4.48 2.51 -5.54
C VAL A 109 4.66 3.76 -6.41
N ILE A 110 5.05 4.89 -5.84
CA ILE A 110 5.45 6.08 -6.60
C ILE A 110 6.63 5.71 -7.51
N ALA A 111 7.69 5.09 -6.97
CA ALA A 111 8.82 4.67 -7.77
C ALA A 111 8.41 3.74 -8.93
N LEU A 112 7.53 2.77 -8.67
CA LEU A 112 6.97 1.90 -9.71
C LEU A 112 6.12 2.65 -10.73
N ALA A 113 5.26 3.56 -10.30
CA ALA A 113 4.37 4.33 -11.16
C ALA A 113 5.11 5.28 -12.11
N TYR A 114 6.27 5.78 -11.68
CA TYR A 114 7.18 6.59 -12.49
C TYR A 114 8.24 5.76 -13.23
N THR A 115 8.27 4.44 -13.04
CA THR A 115 9.15 3.58 -13.83
C THR A 115 8.60 3.52 -15.25
N HIS A 116 9.43 3.91 -16.21
CA HIS A 116 9.06 3.84 -17.61
C HIS A 116 8.87 2.38 -18.03
N VAL A 117 7.65 2.01 -18.42
CA VAL A 117 7.32 0.64 -18.84
C VAL A 117 7.43 0.48 -20.36
N GLY A 118 7.18 1.53 -21.13
CA GLY A 118 7.21 1.51 -22.59
C GLY A 118 6.43 2.68 -23.19
N GLY A 119 6.59 2.89 -24.49
CA GLY A 119 6.14 4.09 -25.19
C GLY A 119 7.32 4.93 -25.70
N PRO A 120 7.01 6.09 -26.31
CA PRO A 120 8.03 6.96 -26.89
C PRO A 120 8.83 7.67 -25.79
N VAL A 121 10.15 7.60 -25.90
CA VAL A 121 11.10 8.27 -25.00
C VAL A 121 11.85 9.34 -25.78
N GLY A 122 11.77 10.58 -25.30
CA GLY A 122 12.51 11.69 -25.87
C GLY A 122 14.02 11.48 -25.72
N GLN A 123 14.75 11.68 -26.82
CA GLN A 123 16.20 11.62 -26.88
C GLN A 123 16.80 13.04 -26.81
N PRO A 124 18.09 13.18 -26.43
CA PRO A 124 18.76 14.48 -26.36
C PRO A 124 18.81 15.25 -27.69
N ASP A 125 18.70 14.55 -28.82
CA ASP A 125 18.66 15.12 -30.17
C ASP A 125 17.26 15.59 -30.59
N GLY A 126 16.27 15.50 -29.70
CA GLY A 126 14.87 15.86 -29.95
C GLY A 126 14.06 14.77 -30.67
N SER A 127 14.67 13.63 -31.00
CA SER A 127 13.96 12.47 -31.55
C SER A 127 13.21 11.69 -30.45
N PHE A 128 12.35 10.76 -30.86
CA PHE A 128 11.70 9.82 -29.96
C PHE A 128 12.09 8.40 -30.33
N VAL A 129 12.44 7.60 -29.32
CA VAL A 129 12.68 6.16 -29.47
C VAL A 129 11.54 5.43 -28.79
N GLU A 130 10.85 4.58 -29.55
CA GLU A 130 9.84 3.70 -28.98
C GLU A 130 10.52 2.61 -28.16
N THR A 131 10.10 2.48 -26.90
CA THR A 131 10.64 1.47 -25.99
C THR A 131 9.55 0.52 -25.55
N THR A 132 9.93 -0.70 -25.24
CA THR A 132 9.03 -1.77 -24.81
C THR A 132 9.22 -2.09 -23.33
N LEU A 133 8.32 -2.93 -22.82
CA LEU A 133 8.45 -3.53 -21.48
C LEU A 133 9.77 -4.29 -21.32
N TRP A 134 10.23 -4.93 -22.40
CA TRP A 134 11.45 -5.73 -22.37
C TRP A 134 12.72 -4.88 -22.26
N ASP A 135 12.71 -3.70 -22.86
CA ASP A 135 13.83 -2.75 -22.80
C ASP A 135 14.01 -2.20 -21.38
N ASN A 136 12.92 -2.07 -20.63
CA ASN A 136 12.90 -1.53 -19.27
C ASN A 136 12.82 -2.59 -18.15
N ARG A 137 12.98 -3.88 -18.49
CA ARG A 137 12.75 -5.01 -17.56
C ARG A 137 13.53 -4.91 -16.24
N GLU A 138 14.75 -4.39 -16.27
CA GLU A 138 15.59 -4.24 -15.07
C GLU A 138 15.10 -3.13 -14.13
N ALA A 139 14.60 -2.03 -14.69
CA ALA A 139 14.02 -0.95 -13.91
C ALA A 139 12.69 -1.40 -13.28
N ILE A 140 11.85 -2.08 -14.07
CA ILE A 140 10.59 -2.67 -13.60
C ILE A 140 10.87 -3.67 -12.47
N ALA A 141 11.82 -4.60 -12.67
CA ALA A 141 12.17 -5.60 -11.66
C ALA A 141 12.63 -4.96 -10.34
N ARG A 142 13.47 -3.91 -10.40
CA ARG A 142 13.91 -3.16 -9.22
C ARG A 142 12.75 -2.47 -8.49
N SER A 143 11.85 -1.84 -9.22
CA SER A 143 10.69 -1.17 -8.63
C SER A 143 9.68 -2.15 -8.03
N VAL A 144 9.41 -3.27 -8.71
CA VAL A 144 8.59 -4.37 -8.16
C VAL A 144 9.24 -4.95 -6.90
N ALA A 145 10.56 -5.19 -6.92
CA ALA A 145 11.28 -5.63 -5.73
C ALA A 145 11.15 -4.64 -4.57
N GLY A 146 11.20 -3.34 -4.82
CA GLY A 146 10.93 -2.30 -3.82
C GLY A 146 9.54 -2.42 -3.19
N VAL A 147 8.50 -2.65 -4.00
CA VAL A 147 7.13 -2.86 -3.50
C VAL A 147 7.04 -4.13 -2.66
N LEU A 148 7.69 -5.22 -3.08
CA LEU A 148 7.70 -6.48 -2.32
C LEU A 148 8.47 -6.36 -1.00
N ILE A 149 9.56 -5.60 -0.95
CA ILE A 149 10.28 -5.31 0.29
C ILE A 149 9.40 -4.51 1.24
N ALA A 150 8.69 -3.49 0.75
CA ALA A 150 7.74 -2.74 1.56
C ALA A 150 6.58 -3.64 2.06
N ALA A 151 6.08 -4.54 1.22
CA ALA A 151 5.05 -5.54 1.57
C ALA A 151 5.53 -6.55 2.64
N LEU A 152 6.79 -6.97 2.57
CA LEU A 152 7.44 -7.79 3.58
C LEU A 152 7.51 -7.04 4.92
N ILE A 153 7.99 -5.79 4.90
CA ILE A 153 8.14 -4.96 6.10
C ILE A 153 6.78 -4.74 6.79
N ILE A 154 5.74 -4.34 6.06
CA ILE A 154 4.39 -4.17 6.64
C ILE A 154 3.87 -5.49 7.20
N GLY A 155 4.08 -6.63 6.50
CA GLY A 155 3.71 -7.95 6.98
C GLY A 155 4.40 -8.31 8.31
N VAL A 156 5.70 -8.01 8.44
CA VAL A 156 6.46 -8.22 9.69
C VAL A 156 5.91 -7.32 10.81
N LEU A 157 5.77 -6.02 10.55
CA LEU A 157 5.28 -5.06 11.56
C LEU A 157 3.87 -5.42 12.06
N GLN A 158 2.97 -5.76 11.16
CA GLN A 158 1.61 -6.20 11.48
C GLN A 158 1.59 -7.52 12.26
N SER A 159 2.45 -8.47 11.90
CA SER A 159 2.59 -9.74 12.63
C SER A 159 3.10 -9.51 14.06
N LEU A 160 4.04 -8.60 14.25
CA LEU A 160 4.55 -8.20 15.57
C LEU A 160 3.46 -7.50 16.39
N ALA A 161 2.68 -6.59 15.77
CA ALA A 161 1.59 -5.89 16.42
C ALA A 161 0.49 -6.84 16.95
N LEU A 162 0.22 -7.94 16.25
CA LEU A 162 -0.75 -8.95 16.68
C LEU A 162 -0.12 -10.11 17.45
N ARG A 163 1.20 -10.07 17.73
CA ARG A 163 1.96 -11.13 18.40
C ARG A 163 1.74 -12.52 17.78
N PHE A 164 1.77 -12.59 16.47
CA PHE A 164 1.64 -13.87 15.77
C PHE A 164 2.78 -14.82 16.12
N THR A 165 2.47 -16.10 16.23
CA THR A 165 3.47 -17.17 16.25
C THR A 165 4.22 -17.20 14.92
N PHE A 166 5.39 -17.82 14.86
CA PHE A 166 6.23 -17.86 13.66
C PHE A 166 5.47 -18.34 12.40
N GLN A 167 4.66 -19.41 12.54
CA GLN A 167 3.85 -19.93 11.43
C GLN A 167 2.78 -18.93 10.96
N LYS A 168 2.09 -18.30 11.92
CA LYS A 168 1.04 -17.30 11.65
C LYS A 168 1.62 -16.04 10.99
N ALA A 169 2.79 -15.59 11.47
CA ALA A 169 3.53 -14.49 10.90
C ALA A 169 3.97 -14.79 9.46
N GLY A 170 4.49 -16.01 9.21
CA GLY A 170 4.85 -16.47 7.87
C GLY A 170 3.68 -16.40 6.88
N LEU A 171 2.50 -16.91 7.27
CA LEU A 171 1.30 -16.84 6.42
C LEU A 171 0.88 -15.39 6.13
N TRP A 172 0.91 -14.52 7.14
CA TRP A 172 0.54 -13.12 7.00
C TRP A 172 1.51 -12.34 6.10
N ILE A 173 2.81 -12.59 6.22
CA ILE A 173 3.86 -11.99 5.38
C ILE A 173 3.70 -12.44 3.93
N VAL A 174 3.55 -13.74 3.69
CA VAL A 174 3.37 -14.30 2.33
C VAL A 174 2.12 -13.71 1.68
N MET A 175 1.02 -13.58 2.44
CA MET A 175 -0.19 -12.94 1.94
C MET A 175 0.10 -11.50 1.49
N ASN A 176 0.75 -10.66 2.32
CA ASN A 176 1.07 -9.28 1.92
C ASN A 176 1.93 -9.25 0.65
N MET A 177 2.95 -10.10 0.55
CA MET A 177 3.78 -10.19 -0.65
C MET A 177 2.98 -10.56 -1.89
N VAL A 178 2.11 -11.58 -1.81
CA VAL A 178 1.28 -12.03 -2.95
C VAL A 178 0.33 -10.93 -3.40
N VAL A 179 -0.34 -10.29 -2.45
CA VAL A 179 -1.31 -9.23 -2.70
C VAL A 179 -0.60 -8.06 -3.38
N PHE A 180 0.53 -7.59 -2.84
CA PHE A 180 1.29 -6.51 -3.47
C PHE A 180 2.04 -6.89 -4.76
N LEU A 181 2.33 -8.17 -4.99
CA LEU A 181 2.79 -8.65 -6.30
C LEU A 181 1.70 -8.50 -7.36
N ILE A 182 0.46 -8.89 -7.02
CA ILE A 182 -0.70 -8.69 -7.89
C ILE A 182 -0.92 -7.20 -8.17
N ALA A 183 -0.85 -6.36 -7.14
CA ALA A 183 -0.96 -4.91 -7.30
C ALA A 183 0.10 -4.38 -8.27
N SER A 184 1.36 -4.78 -8.09
CA SER A 184 2.48 -4.38 -8.94
C SER A 184 2.29 -4.83 -10.39
N ALA A 185 1.84 -6.07 -10.60
CA ALA A 185 1.53 -6.58 -11.94
C ALA A 185 0.42 -5.76 -12.61
N ILE A 186 -0.67 -5.43 -11.90
CA ILE A 186 -1.73 -4.57 -12.42
C ILE A 186 -1.18 -3.19 -12.75
N MET A 187 -0.36 -2.59 -11.89
CA MET A 187 0.23 -1.28 -12.15
C MET A 187 1.09 -1.26 -13.42
N VAL A 188 1.97 -2.26 -13.59
CA VAL A 188 2.83 -2.37 -14.78
C VAL A 188 2.00 -2.53 -16.06
N LEU A 189 0.89 -3.28 -16.00
CA LEU A 189 0.07 -3.59 -17.17
C LEU A 189 -0.97 -2.51 -17.49
N TRP A 190 -1.53 -1.85 -16.48
CA TRP A 190 -2.72 -1.00 -16.61
C TRP A 190 -2.46 0.48 -16.34
N VAL A 191 -1.58 0.82 -15.40
CA VAL A 191 -1.34 2.21 -14.95
C VAL A 191 -0.25 2.87 -15.80
N ARG A 192 -0.32 2.71 -17.13
CA ARG A 192 0.55 3.47 -18.05
C ARG A 192 0.11 4.94 -18.03
N GLY A 193 0.91 5.82 -17.41
CA GLY A 193 0.66 7.26 -17.38
C GLY A 193 -0.38 7.73 -16.35
N ALA A 194 -0.99 6.83 -15.56
CA ALA A 194 -1.91 7.19 -14.47
C ALA A 194 -1.18 7.32 -13.10
N GLY A 195 0.15 7.34 -13.07
CA GLY A 195 0.97 7.41 -11.85
C GLY A 195 0.93 8.73 -11.06
N GLY A 196 0.01 9.64 -11.38
CA GLY A 196 -0.12 10.92 -10.70
C GLY A 196 -0.82 10.83 -9.33
N MET A 197 -0.82 11.94 -8.60
CA MET A 197 -1.45 12.08 -7.27
C MET A 197 -2.93 11.66 -7.22
N PHE A 198 -3.64 11.65 -8.35
CA PHE A 198 -5.03 11.19 -8.42
C PHE A 198 -5.19 9.73 -8.83
N GLY A 199 -4.30 9.22 -9.68
CA GLY A 199 -4.43 7.85 -10.19
C GLY A 199 -4.02 6.80 -9.17
N ILE A 200 -3.05 7.09 -8.29
CA ILE A 200 -2.65 6.17 -7.22
C ILE A 200 -3.80 5.91 -6.21
N PRO A 201 -4.47 6.94 -5.65
CA PRO A 201 -5.64 6.72 -4.80
C PRO A 201 -6.78 5.96 -5.49
N VAL A 202 -7.08 6.28 -6.76
CA VAL A 202 -8.12 5.58 -7.53
C VAL A 202 -7.75 4.11 -7.73
N PHE A 203 -6.49 3.83 -8.07
CA PHE A 203 -5.96 2.48 -8.17
C PHE A 203 -6.17 1.70 -6.86
N PHE A 204 -5.78 2.28 -5.73
CA PHE A 204 -5.93 1.61 -4.44
C PHE A 204 -7.38 1.41 -4.03
N ALA A 205 -8.28 2.36 -4.33
CA ALA A 205 -9.71 2.18 -4.11
C ALA A 205 -10.26 1.00 -4.94
N ALA A 206 -9.92 0.93 -6.22
CA ALA A 206 -10.34 -0.16 -7.12
C ALA A 206 -9.71 -1.51 -6.75
N TYR A 207 -8.48 -1.50 -6.25
CA TYR A 207 -7.74 -2.68 -5.82
C TYR A 207 -8.17 -3.19 -4.43
N SER A 208 -8.70 -2.31 -3.59
CA SER A 208 -9.03 -2.61 -2.19
C SER A 208 -9.92 -3.86 -1.98
N PRO A 209 -10.90 -4.20 -2.84
CA PRO A 209 -11.70 -5.41 -2.65
C PRO A 209 -10.86 -6.69 -2.74
N PHE A 210 -9.85 -6.74 -3.62
CA PHE A 210 -8.94 -7.88 -3.74
C PHE A 210 -8.08 -8.03 -2.48
N TYR A 211 -7.47 -6.93 -2.03
CA TYR A 211 -6.71 -6.91 -0.77
C TYR A 211 -7.59 -7.36 0.40
N ALA A 212 -8.80 -6.80 0.51
CA ALA A 212 -9.71 -7.06 1.61
C ALA A 212 -10.21 -8.52 1.64
N ALA A 213 -10.52 -9.10 0.48
CA ALA A 213 -10.95 -10.48 0.38
C ALA A 213 -9.83 -11.45 0.81
N ILE A 214 -8.63 -11.30 0.25
CA ILE A 214 -7.49 -12.19 0.53
C ILE A 214 -7.05 -12.05 1.99
N SER A 215 -6.81 -10.82 2.46
CA SER A 215 -6.40 -10.57 3.85
C SER A 215 -7.45 -11.04 4.87
N GLY A 216 -8.74 -10.89 4.55
CA GLY A 216 -9.83 -11.35 5.40
C GLY A 216 -9.89 -12.87 5.54
N ILE A 217 -9.70 -13.59 4.43
CA ILE A 217 -9.60 -15.07 4.46
C ILE A 217 -8.40 -15.48 5.31
N THR A 218 -7.24 -14.85 5.11
CA THR A 218 -6.03 -15.14 5.88
C THR A 218 -6.24 -14.92 7.38
N ILE A 219 -6.84 -13.80 7.79
CA ILE A 219 -7.17 -13.53 9.20
C ILE A 219 -8.09 -14.60 9.79
N LEU A 220 -9.11 -15.04 9.06
CA LEU A 220 -10.00 -16.10 9.54
C LEU A 220 -9.27 -17.44 9.73
N LEU A 221 -8.36 -17.77 8.82
CA LEU A 221 -7.51 -18.97 8.95
C LEU A 221 -6.60 -18.88 10.18
N LEU A 222 -5.98 -17.72 10.41
CA LEU A 222 -5.13 -17.47 11.57
C LEU A 222 -5.93 -17.54 12.88
N GLN A 223 -7.16 -17.04 12.89
CA GLN A 223 -8.06 -17.14 14.04
C GLN A 223 -8.45 -18.58 14.33
N ALA A 224 -8.82 -19.36 13.31
CA ALA A 224 -9.19 -20.77 13.48
C ALA A 224 -8.05 -21.61 14.08
N GLN A 225 -6.80 -21.34 13.72
CA GLN A 225 -5.63 -22.00 14.30
C GLN A 225 -5.39 -21.67 15.79
N THR A 226 -5.95 -20.58 16.30
CA THR A 226 -5.80 -20.18 17.72
C THR A 226 -6.72 -20.99 18.62
N ASN A 227 -7.87 -21.45 18.12
CA ASN A 227 -8.87 -22.14 18.92
C ASN A 227 -8.64 -23.66 19.05
N ASN A 228 -7.59 -24.19 18.43
CA ASN A 228 -7.27 -25.62 18.43
C ASN A 228 -6.17 -26.00 19.44
N HIS A 229 -5.76 -25.05 20.29
CA HIS A 229 -4.79 -25.21 21.36
C HIS A 229 -5.41 -24.73 22.67
#